data_AF-A0A8C7BTU2-F1
#
_entry.id   AF-A0A8C7BTU2-F1
#
_cell.length_a   1.000
_cell.length_b   1.000
_cell.length_c   1.000
_cell.angle_alpha   90.00
_cell.angle_beta   90.00
_cell.angle_gamma   90.00
#
_symmetry.space_group_name_H-M   'P 1'
#
loop_
_entity.id
_entity.type
_entity.pdbx_description
1 polymer ?
#
loop_
_entity_poly.entity_id
_entity_poly.type
_entity_poly.pdbx_seq_one_letter_code
_entity_poly.pdbx_strand_id
1 'polypeptide(L)'
;LRCSAIQHFYLSSSSGEVVLTQTPLSLSVTPGEPASISCRASQSLVHSNGNTYLSWFRQKPGQSPQGLIYKVSNRYSGVPDRFSGSGSGTDFTLRISRVEADDVGVYYCGQHTHKPPTVVQARTQTSLFGSPHWARVLPEQGVGTVEALSWHQRQVLGNSGQ
;
A
#
# COMPACT_ATOMS: atom_id res chain seq x y z
N LEU A 1 12.35 36.42 49.68
CA LEU A 1 11.49 36.48 48.48
C LEU A 1 12.03 35.46 47.48
N ARG A 2 11.40 34.29 47.39
CA ARG A 2 11.70 33.24 46.40
C ARG A 2 10.81 33.43 45.16
N CYS A 3 11.21 32.77 44.07
CA CYS A 3 10.51 32.48 42.80
C CYS A 3 10.99 33.34 41.61
N SER A 4 11.28 32.81 40.42
CA SER A 4 11.16 31.42 39.94
C SER A 4 12.10 31.15 38.77
N ALA A 5 12.44 29.87 38.62
CA ALA A 5 13.21 29.30 37.53
C ALA A 5 12.63 29.67 36.16
N ILE A 6 13.53 29.92 35.21
CA ILE A 6 13.21 29.99 33.78
C ILE A 6 12.78 28.57 33.37
N GLN A 7 11.47 28.32 33.44
CA GLN A 7 10.87 27.12 32.88
C GLN A 7 11.10 27.18 31.37
N HIS A 8 11.96 26.29 30.86
CA HIS A 8 12.04 25.99 29.44
C HIS A 8 10.65 25.56 28.98
N PHE A 9 9.88 26.49 28.43
CA PHE A 9 8.71 26.17 27.64
C PHE A 9 9.21 25.54 26.34
N TYR A 10 9.35 24.21 26.34
CA TYR A 10 9.28 23.47 25.10
C TYR A 10 7.92 23.79 24.50
N LEU A 11 7.94 24.57 23.41
CA LEU A 11 6.76 24.81 22.59
C LEU A 11 6.23 23.42 22.20
N SER A 12 5.07 23.04 22.74
CA SER A 12 4.34 21.88 22.24
C SER A 12 4.18 22.09 20.75
N SER A 13 4.87 21.25 19.97
CA SER A 13 4.78 21.22 18.52
C SER A 13 3.31 21.17 18.15
N SER A 14 2.78 22.27 17.61
CA SER A 14 1.59 22.22 16.79
C SER A 14 2.00 21.48 15.51
N SER A 15 2.03 20.17 15.59
CA SER A 15 2.35 19.30 14.46
C SER A 15 1.29 19.54 13.41
N GLY A 16 1.66 20.19 12.30
CA GLY A 16 0.79 20.28 11.13
C GLY A 16 0.35 18.90 10.68
N GLU A 17 -0.72 18.84 9.89
CA GLU A 17 -1.20 17.58 9.34
C GLU A 17 -0.07 16.84 8.61
N VAL A 18 0.21 15.60 9.02
CA VAL A 18 1.25 14.79 8.38
C VAL A 18 0.74 14.31 7.05
N VAL A 19 1.43 14.65 5.97
CA VAL A 19 1.12 14.18 4.63
C VAL A 19 2.03 13.00 4.30
N LEU A 20 1.45 11.94 3.76
CA LEU A 20 2.18 10.78 3.23
C LEU A 20 2.15 10.81 1.71
N THR A 21 3.31 10.63 1.09
CA THR A 21 3.49 10.59 -0.37
C THR A 21 4.09 9.24 -0.76
N GLN A 22 3.44 8.52 -1.68
CA GLN A 22 3.92 7.23 -2.17
C GLN A 22 4.46 7.28 -3.59
N THR A 23 5.49 6.49 -3.83
CA THR A 23 6.11 6.32 -5.15
C THR A 23 6.46 4.86 -5.39
N PRO A 24 6.16 4.30 -6.58
CA PRO A 24 5.41 4.92 -7.68
C PRO A 24 3.89 4.88 -7.45
N LEU A 25 3.11 5.61 -8.25
CA LEU A 25 1.64 5.54 -8.25
C LEU A 25 1.11 4.26 -8.91
N SER A 26 1.84 3.74 -9.90
CA SER A 26 1.56 2.47 -10.54
C SER A 26 2.86 1.72 -10.78
N LEU A 27 2.84 0.41 -10.55
CA LEU A 27 4.00 -0.47 -10.69
C LEU A 27 3.59 -1.75 -11.43
N SER A 28 4.12 -1.92 -12.64
CA SER A 28 3.99 -3.17 -13.39
C SER A 28 5.17 -4.08 -13.06
N VAL A 29 4.92 -5.29 -12.58
CA VAL A 29 5.96 -6.24 -12.13
C VAL A 29 5.76 -7.59 -12.78
N THR A 30 6.86 -8.28 -13.10
CA THR A 30 6.80 -9.67 -13.56
C THR A 30 6.76 -10.62 -12.36
N PRO A 31 5.92 -11.66 -12.34
CA PRO A 31 5.97 -12.68 -11.29
C PRO A 31 7.40 -13.22 -11.07
N GLY A 32 7.80 -13.35 -9.81
CA GLY A 32 9.15 -13.75 -9.40
C GLY A 32 10.13 -12.59 -9.24
N GLU A 33 9.90 -11.43 -9.87
CA GLU A 33 10.74 -10.25 -9.68
C GLU A 33 10.44 -9.55 -8.35
N PRO A 34 11.44 -8.84 -7.78
CA PRO A 34 11.21 -8.02 -6.60
C PRO A 34 10.45 -6.73 -6.93
N ALA A 35 9.68 -6.24 -5.95
CA ALA A 35 9.02 -4.94 -6.02
C ALA A 35 9.37 -4.09 -4.79
N SER A 36 9.43 -2.77 -4.98
CA SER A 36 9.61 -1.80 -3.91
C SER A 36 8.60 -0.66 -4.03
N ILE A 37 8.08 -0.24 -2.88
CA ILE A 37 7.16 0.89 -2.77
C ILE A 37 7.69 1.81 -1.68
N SER A 38 7.90 3.08 -2.02
CA SER A 38 8.37 4.09 -1.09
C SER A 38 7.20 4.89 -0.54
N CYS A 39 7.30 5.26 0.73
CA CYS A 39 6.38 6.16 1.44
C CYS A 39 7.21 7.21 2.18
N ARG A 40 7.00 8.48 1.85
CA ARG A 40 7.64 9.63 2.48
C ARG A 40 6.62 10.42 3.29
N ALA A 41 6.94 10.69 4.55
CA ALA A 41 6.18 11.58 5.42
C ALA A 41 6.71 13.02 5.33
N SER A 42 5.83 14.00 5.44
CA SER A 42 6.19 15.43 5.47
C SER A 42 7.02 15.82 6.70
N GLN A 43 7.00 15.01 7.76
CA GLN A 43 7.74 15.21 8.99
C GLN A 43 8.11 13.86 9.62
N SER A 44 9.07 13.89 10.55
CA SER A 44 9.55 12.69 11.22
C SER A 44 8.42 11.96 11.96
N LEU A 45 8.32 10.65 11.76
CA LEU A 45 7.37 9.77 12.43
C LEU A 45 7.95 9.10 13.69
N VAL A 46 9.13 9.53 14.14
CA VAL A 46 9.72 9.05 15.40
C VAL A 46 8.96 9.71 16.55
N HIS A 47 8.28 8.89 17.34
CA HIS A 47 7.57 9.31 18.55
C HIS A 47 8.56 9.58 19.70
N SER A 48 8.13 10.32 20.72
CA SER A 48 8.93 10.63 21.90
C SER A 48 9.43 9.40 22.67
N ASN A 49 8.80 8.24 22.47
CA ASN A 49 9.22 6.97 23.07
C ASN A 49 10.19 6.16 22.19
N GLY A 50 10.74 6.79 21.14
CA GLY A 50 11.69 6.18 20.21
C GLY A 50 11.06 5.26 19.15
N ASN A 51 9.76 4.98 19.22
CA ASN A 51 9.08 4.13 18.24
C ASN A 51 8.53 4.92 17.05
N THR A 52 8.39 4.25 15.92
CA THR A 52 7.72 4.79 14.73
C THR A 52 6.47 3.97 14.42
N TYR A 53 5.31 4.63 14.30
CA TYR A 53 4.02 3.97 14.05
C TYR A 53 3.59 4.12 12.60
N LEU A 54 4.35 3.51 11.70
CA LEU A 54 3.99 3.38 10.29
C LEU A 54 3.56 1.94 10.00
N SER A 55 2.47 1.80 9.25
CA SER A 55 1.94 0.50 8.81
C SER A 55 1.72 0.48 7.31
N TRP A 56 1.83 -0.71 6.72
CA TRP A 56 1.56 -0.98 5.32
C TRP A 56 0.35 -1.89 5.18
N PHE A 57 -0.48 -1.59 4.20
CA PHE A 57 -1.70 -2.34 3.89
C PHE A 57 -1.74 -2.67 2.39
N ARG A 58 -2.43 -3.77 2.08
CA ARG A 58 -2.78 -4.17 0.71
C ARG A 58 -4.28 -4.38 0.62
N GLN A 59 -4.88 -3.87 -0.43
CA GLN A 59 -6.27 -4.13 -0.78
C GLN A 59 -6.33 -4.84 -2.14
N LYS A 60 -6.81 -6.08 -2.15
CA LYS A 60 -7.14 -6.78 -3.39
C LYS A 60 -8.51 -6.29 -3.91
N PRO A 61 -8.75 -6.35 -5.23
CA PRO A 61 -10.06 -6.02 -5.80
C PRO A 61 -11.19 -6.81 -5.11
N GLY A 62 -12.24 -6.11 -4.70
CA GLY A 62 -13.39 -6.71 -4.02
C GLY A 62 -13.14 -7.21 -2.59
N GLN A 63 -11.96 -6.97 -2.01
CA GLN A 63 -11.63 -7.38 -0.65
C GLN A 63 -11.41 -6.18 0.28
N SER A 64 -11.57 -6.43 1.59
CA SER A 64 -11.19 -5.47 2.63
C SER A 64 -9.66 -5.31 2.67
N PRO A 65 -9.16 -4.15 3.14
CA PRO A 65 -7.75 -3.99 3.42
C PRO A 65 -7.16 -5.06 4.35
N GLN A 66 -6.02 -5.59 3.97
CA GLN A 66 -5.21 -6.51 4.76
C GLN A 66 -3.94 -5.79 5.25
N GLY A 67 -3.64 -5.88 6.55
CA GLY A 67 -2.38 -5.40 7.11
C GLY A 67 -1.20 -6.28 6.69
N LEU A 68 -0.11 -5.66 6.25
CA LEU A 68 1.12 -6.36 5.87
C LEU A 68 2.20 -6.19 6.93
N ILE A 69 2.55 -4.93 7.22
CA ILE A 69 3.62 -4.54 8.13
C ILE A 69 3.07 -3.50 9.12
N TYR A 70 3.50 -3.57 10.37
CA TYR A 70 3.24 -2.59 11.43
C TYR A 70 4.54 -2.21 12.13
N LYS A 71 4.55 -1.03 12.76
CA LYS A 71 5.75 -0.48 13.42
C LYS A 71 6.99 -0.58 12.53
N VAL A 72 6.85 -0.13 11.27
CA VAL A 72 7.89 -0.09 10.22
C VAL A 72 8.33 -1.44 9.66
N SER A 73 8.61 -2.44 10.49
CA SER A 73 9.25 -3.69 10.05
C SER A 73 8.60 -4.98 10.56
N ASN A 74 7.68 -4.90 11.54
CA ASN A 74 7.03 -6.09 12.08
C ASN A 74 5.94 -6.58 11.15
N ARG A 75 5.91 -7.87 10.87
CA ARG A 75 4.95 -8.48 9.96
C ARG A 75 3.72 -8.98 10.71
N TYR A 76 2.52 -8.73 10.17
CA TYR A 76 1.29 -9.32 10.72
C TYR A 76 1.28 -10.85 10.55
N SER A 77 0.60 -11.56 11.44
CA SER A 77 0.44 -13.01 11.35
C SER A 77 -0.25 -13.42 10.04
N GLY A 78 0.23 -14.50 9.42
CA GLY A 78 -0.28 -15.01 8.14
C GLY A 78 0.21 -14.26 6.89
N VAL A 79 0.96 -13.16 7.04
CA VAL A 79 1.58 -12.48 5.89
C VAL A 79 2.85 -13.23 5.48
N PRO A 80 3.04 -13.53 4.18
CA PRO A 80 4.21 -14.25 3.69
C PRO A 80 5.55 -13.56 3.97
N ASP A 81 6.62 -14.35 4.05
CA ASP A 81 7.94 -13.87 4.42
C ASP A 81 8.65 -12.99 3.38
N ARG A 82 8.18 -13.06 2.13
CA ARG A 82 8.59 -12.19 1.04
C ARG A 82 8.30 -10.70 1.26
N PHE A 83 7.38 -10.34 2.17
CA PHE A 83 7.08 -8.94 2.51
C PHE A 83 7.99 -8.44 3.64
N SER A 84 8.68 -7.33 3.43
CA SER A 84 9.46 -6.66 4.46
C SER A 84 9.29 -5.15 4.42
N GLY A 85 9.32 -4.52 5.59
CA GLY A 85 9.30 -3.07 5.73
C GLY A 85 10.61 -2.56 6.34
N SER A 86 11.04 -1.38 5.88
CA SER A 86 12.26 -0.72 6.35
C SER A 86 12.08 0.80 6.31
N GLY A 87 12.96 1.53 7.00
CA GLY A 87 12.98 3.00 6.96
C GLY A 87 13.04 3.64 8.34
N SER A 88 13.16 4.96 8.37
CA SER A 88 13.22 5.73 9.62
C SER A 88 12.98 7.21 9.34
N GLY A 89 12.61 7.97 10.39
CA GLY A 89 12.38 9.40 10.28
C GLY A 89 11.20 9.68 9.35
N THR A 90 11.50 10.03 8.10
CA THR A 90 10.55 10.43 7.06
C THR A 90 10.40 9.43 5.93
N ASP A 91 11.36 8.52 5.73
CA ASP A 91 11.46 7.70 4.52
C ASP A 91 11.32 6.22 4.85
N PHE A 92 10.34 5.58 4.20
CA PHE A 92 9.95 4.21 4.45
C PHE A 92 9.77 3.44 3.13
N THR A 93 10.08 2.15 3.17
CA THR A 93 10.01 1.27 2.00
C THR A 93 9.33 -0.04 2.39
N LEU A 94 8.35 -0.45 1.60
CA LEU A 94 7.87 -1.83 1.54
C LEU A 94 8.59 -2.54 0.41
N ARG A 95 9.14 -3.72 0.69
CA ARG A 95 9.78 -4.59 -0.30
C ARG A 95 9.05 -5.92 -0.37
N ILE A 96 8.82 -6.39 -1.58
CA ILE A 96 8.36 -7.74 -1.90
C ILE A 96 9.52 -8.42 -2.60
N SER A 97 10.08 -9.48 -2.02
CA SER A 97 11.30 -10.11 -2.57
C SER A 97 11.03 -10.91 -3.85
N ARG A 98 9.86 -11.52 -3.95
CA ARG A 98 9.37 -12.26 -5.12
C ARG A 98 7.88 -12.04 -5.26
N VAL A 99 7.46 -11.30 -6.27
CA VAL A 99 6.04 -11.01 -6.51
C VAL A 99 5.30 -12.24 -7.02
N GLU A 100 4.13 -12.53 -6.45
CA GLU A 100 3.22 -13.57 -6.93
C GLU A 100 1.98 -12.95 -7.60
N ALA A 101 1.23 -13.73 -8.38
CA ALA A 101 -0.02 -13.27 -9.01
C ALA A 101 -1.02 -12.72 -7.97
N ASP A 102 -1.03 -13.34 -6.79
CA ASP A 102 -1.85 -12.97 -5.65
C ASP A 102 -1.42 -11.66 -4.96
N ASP A 103 -0.29 -11.06 -5.36
CA ASP A 103 0.20 -9.81 -4.79
C ASP A 103 -0.29 -8.57 -5.57
N VAL A 104 -1.08 -8.76 -6.63
CA VAL A 104 -1.76 -7.70 -7.36
C VAL A 104 -2.80 -7.01 -6.46
N GLY A 105 -2.71 -5.68 -6.37
CA GLY A 105 -3.65 -4.90 -5.59
C GLY A 105 -3.19 -3.45 -5.40
N VAL A 106 -3.90 -2.76 -4.52
CA VAL A 106 -3.58 -1.39 -4.15
C VAL A 106 -2.89 -1.38 -2.80
N TYR A 107 -1.71 -0.77 -2.75
CA TYR A 107 -0.87 -0.67 -1.56
C TYR A 107 -0.89 0.74 -1.01
N TYR A 108 -0.96 0.84 0.31
CA TYR A 108 -0.86 2.13 0.98
C TYR A 108 -0.18 2.05 2.35
N CYS A 109 0.53 3.13 2.69
CA CYS A 109 1.09 3.36 4.01
C CYS A 109 0.14 4.25 4.84
N GLY A 110 0.19 4.06 6.16
CA GLY A 110 -0.50 4.91 7.14
C GLY A 110 0.36 5.16 8.35
N GLN A 111 0.20 6.33 8.96
CA GLN A 111 0.90 6.75 10.17
C GLN A 111 -0.08 6.96 11.34
N HIS A 112 0.36 6.57 12.53
CA HIS A 112 -0.35 6.80 13.79
C HIS A 112 0.54 7.48 14.85
N THR A 113 1.70 7.98 14.45
CA THR A 113 2.61 8.72 15.35
C THR A 113 2.01 10.05 15.76
N HIS A 114 1.44 10.77 14.79
CA HIS A 114 0.86 12.10 14.98
C HIS A 114 -0.66 12.05 14.84
N LYS A 115 -1.35 13.02 15.43
CA LYS A 115 -2.81 13.20 15.29
C LYS A 115 -3.08 14.33 14.27
N PRO A 116 -4.10 14.18 13.40
CA PRO A 116 -4.90 12.97 13.20
C PRO A 116 -4.06 11.85 12.55
N PRO A 117 -4.46 10.56 12.71
CA PRO A 117 -3.87 9.49 11.91
C PRO A 117 -4.05 9.80 10.43
N THR A 118 -2.98 9.59 9.65
CA THR A 118 -3.02 9.85 8.20
C THR A 118 -2.76 8.57 7.43
N VAL A 119 -3.60 8.30 6.43
CA VAL A 119 -3.32 7.34 5.35
C VAL A 119 -2.97 8.11 4.10
N VAL A 120 -2.15 7.52 3.23
CA VAL A 120 -1.80 8.15 1.95
C VAL A 120 -3.05 8.56 1.17
N GLN A 121 -2.99 9.71 0.50
CA GLN A 121 -4.02 10.09 -0.49
C GLN A 121 -3.80 9.39 -1.83
N ALA A 122 -2.53 9.24 -2.24
CA ALA A 122 -2.13 8.61 -3.49
C ALA A 122 -1.63 7.17 -3.24
N ARG A 123 -2.27 6.17 -3.85
CA ARG A 123 -2.00 4.76 -3.57
C ARG A 123 -1.17 4.14 -4.69
N THR A 124 -0.36 3.14 -4.36
CA THR A 124 0.43 2.40 -5.36
C THR A 124 -0.38 1.23 -5.88
N GLN A 125 -0.76 1.26 -7.15
CA GLN A 125 -1.41 0.14 -7.82
C GLN A 125 -0.36 -0.80 -8.42
N THR A 126 -0.43 -2.09 -8.13
CA THR A 126 0.42 -3.10 -8.77
C THR A 126 -0.36 -3.85 -9.85
N SER A 127 0.33 -4.22 -10.94
CA SER A 127 -0.21 -5.07 -12.00
C SER A 127 0.85 -6.04 -12.52
N LEU A 128 0.44 -7.16 -13.12
CA LEU A 128 1.39 -8.05 -13.79
C LEU A 128 1.81 -7.49 -15.15
N PHE A 129 3.10 -7.56 -15.45
CA PHE A 129 3.64 -7.20 -16.76
C PHE A 129 3.00 -8.08 -17.86
N GLY A 130 2.62 -7.47 -18.99
CA GLY A 130 1.94 -8.16 -20.09
C GLY A 130 0.45 -8.45 -19.89
N SER A 131 -0.18 -7.96 -18.81
CA SER A 131 -1.64 -8.09 -18.63
C SER A 131 -2.38 -7.36 -19.75
N PRO A 132 -3.30 -8.02 -20.49
CA PRO A 132 -4.05 -7.38 -21.56
C PRO A 132 -4.92 -6.23 -21.01
N HIS A 133 -5.12 -5.19 -21.82
CA HIS A 133 -5.79 -3.95 -21.42
C HIS A 133 -7.17 -4.13 -20.78
N TRP A 134 -7.90 -5.23 -21.09
CA TRP A 134 -9.19 -5.54 -20.48
C TRP A 134 -9.07 -5.97 -19.01
N ALA A 135 -7.92 -6.49 -18.57
CA ALA A 135 -7.64 -6.77 -17.17
C ALA A 135 -7.38 -5.51 -16.33
N ARG A 136 -7.21 -4.34 -17.00
CA ARG A 136 -7.09 -3.02 -16.33
C ARG A 136 -8.45 -2.41 -15.97
N VAL A 137 -9.55 -2.99 -16.45
CA VAL A 137 -10.90 -2.63 -16.00
C VAL A 137 -11.17 -3.37 -14.69
N LEU A 138 -10.56 -2.90 -13.60
CA LEU A 138 -11.15 -3.12 -12.29
C LEU A 138 -12.50 -2.40 -12.30
N PRO A 139 -13.61 -3.07 -11.94
CA PRO A 139 -14.92 -2.47 -12.06
C PRO A 139 -15.01 -1.27 -11.11
N GLU A 140 -15.09 -0.07 -11.69
CA GLU A 140 -15.71 1.03 -11.00
C GLU A 140 -17.13 0.60 -10.63
N GLN A 141 -17.50 0.89 -9.38
CA GLN A 141 -18.79 0.56 -8.82
C GLN A 141 -19.92 1.08 -9.72
N GLY A 142 -20.86 0.20 -10.10
CA GLY A 142 -22.23 0.62 -10.36
C GLY A 142 -22.93 0.02 -11.57
N VAL A 143 -23.85 -0.90 -11.27
CA VAL A 143 -25.16 -1.11 -11.93
C VAL A 143 -25.18 -1.88 -13.27
N GLY A 144 -25.80 -3.06 -13.23
CA GLY A 144 -26.76 -3.44 -14.27
C GLY A 144 -26.41 -4.59 -15.23
N THR A 145 -27.13 -5.70 -15.05
CA THR A 145 -27.71 -6.58 -16.09
C THR A 145 -26.79 -7.46 -16.96
N VAL A 146 -26.84 -8.77 -16.61
CA VAL A 146 -26.93 -9.96 -17.48
C VAL A 146 -26.23 -9.94 -18.85
N GLU A 147 -25.12 -10.67 -18.96
CA GLU A 147 -24.88 -11.60 -20.08
C GLU A 147 -23.69 -12.52 -19.75
N ALA A 148 -23.91 -13.36 -18.75
CA ALA A 148 -23.01 -14.45 -18.38
C ALA A 148 -23.28 -15.71 -19.20
N LEU A 149 -23.42 -15.63 -20.53
CA LEU A 149 -23.51 -16.82 -21.40
C LEU A 149 -23.09 -16.47 -22.84
N SER A 150 -21.83 -16.75 -23.25
CA SER A 150 -21.48 -17.11 -24.65
C SER A 150 -19.95 -17.21 -24.89
N TRP A 151 -19.24 -18.07 -24.15
CA TRP A 151 -17.86 -18.45 -24.53
C TRP A 151 -17.62 -19.96 -24.68
N HIS A 152 -18.61 -20.80 -24.37
CA HIS A 152 -18.51 -22.25 -24.56
C HIS A 152 -19.03 -22.79 -25.92
N GLN A 153 -19.62 -21.95 -26.77
CA GLN A 153 -20.27 -22.41 -28.02
C GLN A 153 -19.48 -22.09 -29.32
N ARG A 154 -18.25 -21.58 -29.25
CA ARG A 154 -17.49 -21.12 -30.43
C ARG A 154 -16.19 -21.90 -30.70
N GLN A 155 -16.13 -23.17 -30.27
CA GLN A 155 -15.00 -24.08 -30.51
C GLN A 155 -15.38 -25.36 -31.27
N VAL A 156 -16.62 -25.53 -31.73
CA VAL A 156 -17.09 -26.80 -32.35
C VAL A 156 -17.24 -26.76 -33.88
N LEU A 157 -17.18 -25.60 -34.53
CA LEU A 157 -17.31 -25.54 -36.00
C LEU A 157 -16.26 -24.61 -36.60
N GLY A 158 -15.17 -25.20 -37.09
CA GLY A 158 -14.17 -24.46 -37.86
C GLY A 158 -12.80 -25.12 -37.96
N ASN A 159 -12.73 -26.45 -38.00
CA ASN A 159 -11.50 -27.14 -38.40
C ASN A 159 -11.84 -28.42 -39.17
N SER A 160 -11.91 -28.30 -40.51
CA SER A 160 -11.73 -29.41 -41.45
C SER A 160 -11.32 -28.81 -42.78
N GLY A 161 -10.07 -29.02 -43.16
CA GLY A 161 -9.56 -28.64 -44.48
C GLY A 161 -10.01 -29.59 -45.58
N GLN A 162 -10.36 -29.03 -46.72
CA GLN A 162 -9.96 -29.40 -48.09
C GLN A 162 -10.48 -28.34 -49.05
#